data_AF-A0A2V9P1E7-F1
#
_entry.id   AF-A0A2V9P1E7-F1
#
_cell.length_a   1.000
_cell.length_b   1.000
_cell.length_c   1.000
_cell.angle_alpha   90.00
_cell.angle_beta   90.00
_cell.angle_gamma   90.00
#
_symmetry.space_group_name_H-M   'P 1'
#
loop_
_entity.id
_entity.type
_entity.pdbx_description
1 polymer ?
#
loop_
_entity_poly.entity_id
_entity_poly.type
_entity_poly.pdbx_seq_one_letter_code
_entity_poly.pdbx_strand_id
1 'polypeptide(L)'
;MPFEGGEPIKVFDALTPIGRLIRWAPDGRAVTYIVTSAGVSNIWSQPIDGGAPKQLTNFKSDQMFWFDWSRDGKQLAVSRGTVTSDVVLISNFR
;
A
#
# COMPACT_ATOMS: atom_id res chain seq x y z
N MET A 1 4.74 -17.36 -7.91
CA MET A 1 4.92 -18.71 -8.49
C MET A 1 5.58 -18.54 -9.85
N PRO A 2 6.49 -19.43 -10.25
CA PRO A 2 7.07 -19.45 -11.60
C PRO A 2 5.97 -19.64 -12.67
N PHE A 3 6.24 -19.23 -13.92
CA PHE A 3 5.26 -19.33 -15.02
C PHE A 3 4.81 -20.77 -15.28
N GLU A 4 5.68 -21.75 -15.08
CA GLU A 4 5.36 -23.18 -15.18
C GLU A 4 4.65 -23.75 -13.93
N GLY A 5 4.37 -22.90 -12.93
CA GLY A 5 3.95 -23.32 -11.60
C GLY A 5 5.15 -23.66 -10.70
N GLY A 6 4.85 -24.06 -9.46
CA GLY A 6 5.85 -24.42 -8.44
C GLY A 6 5.91 -23.47 -7.25
N GLU A 7 6.75 -23.83 -6.29
CA GLU A 7 6.90 -23.11 -5.03
C GLU A 7 7.34 -21.64 -5.24
N PRO A 8 6.91 -20.71 -4.37
CA PRO A 8 7.41 -19.35 -4.40
C PRO A 8 8.94 -19.33 -4.24
N ILE A 9 9.63 -18.63 -5.16
CA ILE A 9 11.09 -18.45 -5.06
C ILE A 9 11.51 -17.55 -3.89
N LYS A 10 10.58 -16.75 -3.36
CA LYS A 10 10.80 -15.91 -2.19
C LYS A 10 9.50 -15.55 -1.50
N VAL A 11 9.57 -15.49 -0.18
CA VAL A 11 8.49 -15.08 0.72
C VAL A 11 9.05 -14.03 1.66
N PHE A 12 8.26 -13.01 1.97
CA PHE A 12 8.63 -11.93 2.87
C PHE A 12 7.59 -11.82 3.97
N ASP A 13 8.06 -11.68 5.20
CA ASP A 13 7.21 -11.25 6.31
C ASP A 13 6.93 -9.74 6.13
N ALA A 14 5.83 -9.44 5.45
CA ALA A 14 5.44 -8.07 5.17
C ALA A 14 4.93 -7.36 6.43
N LEU A 15 5.14 -6.04 6.52
CA LEU A 15 4.61 -5.23 7.62
C LEU A 15 3.08 -5.28 7.61
N THR A 16 2.47 -5.97 8.56
CA THR A 16 1.02 -6.05 8.69
C THR A 16 0.45 -4.87 9.49
N PRO A 17 -0.71 -4.31 9.10
CA PRO A 17 -1.53 -4.69 7.95
C PRO A 17 -1.01 -4.06 6.64
N ILE A 18 -0.70 -4.89 5.64
CA ILE A 18 -0.48 -4.42 4.28
C ILE A 18 -1.82 -3.99 3.69
N GLY A 19 -1.91 -2.76 3.20
CA GLY A 19 -3.05 -2.35 2.38
C GLY A 19 -3.15 -3.23 1.13
N ARG A 20 -4.37 -3.40 0.59
CA ARG A 20 -4.65 -4.25 -0.58
C ARG A 20 -3.86 -3.88 -1.85
N LEU A 21 -3.19 -2.73 -1.86
CA LEU A 21 -2.47 -2.20 -3.00
C LEU A 21 -0.97 -2.45 -2.88
N ILE A 22 -0.51 -3.30 -3.78
CA ILE A 22 0.89 -3.65 -3.97
C ILE A 22 1.30 -3.24 -5.39
N ARG A 23 2.51 -2.65 -5.53
CA ARG A 23 3.11 -2.26 -6.81
C ARG A 23 4.58 -2.65 -6.84
N TRP A 24 5.06 -3.12 -7.98
CA TRP A 24 6.50 -3.20 -8.19
C TRP A 24 7.11 -1.81 -8.21
N ALA A 25 8.29 -1.65 -7.62
CA ALA A 25 9.13 -0.49 -7.90
C ALA A 25 9.47 -0.50 -9.41
N PRO A 26 9.58 0.66 -10.06
CA PRO A 26 9.80 0.74 -11.51
C PRO A 26 11.09 0.06 -12.01
N ASP A 27 12.08 -0.11 -11.14
CA ASP A 27 13.32 -0.82 -11.42
C ASP A 27 13.24 -2.34 -11.20
N GLY A 28 12.09 -2.85 -10.74
CA GLY A 28 11.84 -4.26 -10.48
C GLY A 28 12.57 -4.83 -9.25
N ARG A 29 13.27 -4.02 -8.47
CA ARG A 29 14.11 -4.50 -7.34
C ARG A 29 13.41 -4.47 -5.99
N ALA A 30 12.19 -3.97 -5.93
CA ALA A 30 11.42 -3.92 -4.70
C ALA A 30 9.92 -4.01 -4.99
N VAL A 31 9.18 -4.38 -3.96
CA VAL A 31 7.72 -4.31 -3.93
C VAL A 31 7.32 -3.21 -2.95
N THR A 32 6.45 -2.33 -3.38
CA THR A 32 5.91 -1.22 -2.60
C THR A 32 4.47 -1.46 -2.19
N TYR A 33 4.12 -1.06 -0.98
CA TYR A 33 2.79 -1.25 -0.41
C TYR A 33 2.45 -0.19 0.64
N ILE A 34 1.17 -0.12 0.98
CA ILE A 34 0.65 0.80 2.00
C ILE A 34 0.77 0.14 3.37
N VAL A 35 1.31 0.87 4.34
CA VAL A 35 1.19 0.54 5.77
C VAL A 35 0.40 1.64 6.45
N THR A 36 -0.65 1.24 7.17
CA THR A 36 -1.49 2.16 7.93
C THR A 36 -1.26 1.92 9.42
N SER A 37 -0.84 2.96 10.14
CA SER A 37 -0.65 2.93 11.59
C SER A 37 -1.35 4.13 12.21
N ALA A 38 -2.11 3.90 13.29
CA ALA A 38 -2.91 4.92 13.97
C ALA A 38 -3.74 5.80 13.02
N GLY A 39 -4.33 5.20 11.97
CA GLY A 39 -5.16 5.90 10.98
C GLY A 39 -4.40 6.65 9.88
N VAL A 40 -3.07 6.73 9.95
CA VAL A 40 -2.24 7.42 8.95
C VAL A 40 -1.55 6.41 8.04
N SER A 41 -1.69 6.61 6.73
CA SER A 41 -1.12 5.69 5.73
C SER A 41 0.14 6.24 5.09
N ASN A 42 1.15 5.38 4.95
CA ASN A 42 2.42 5.67 4.28
C ASN A 42 2.84 4.54 3.34
N ILE A 43 3.62 4.88 2.31
CA ILE A 43 4.17 3.92 1.36
C ILE A 43 5.48 3.38 1.91
N TRP A 44 5.63 2.06 1.88
CA TRP A 44 6.83 1.33 2.24
C TRP A 44 7.32 0.53 1.03
N SER A 45 8.62 0.25 1.01
CA SER A 45 9.31 -0.50 -0.03
C SER A 45 10.06 -1.68 0.58
N GLN A 46 9.75 -2.89 0.14
CA GLN A 46 10.41 -4.12 0.52
C GLN A 46 11.35 -4.57 -0.61
N PRO A 47 12.68 -4.50 -0.40
CA PRO A 47 13.65 -5.04 -1.35
C PRO A 47 13.44 -6.53 -1.58
N ILE A 48 13.52 -6.98 -2.84
CA ILE A 48 13.35 -8.41 -3.15
C ILE A 48 14.57 -9.26 -2.81
N ASP A 49 15.73 -8.64 -2.59
CA ASP A 49 16.94 -9.31 -2.13
C ASP A 49 16.86 -9.74 -0.65
N GLY A 50 15.84 -9.28 0.09
CA GLY A 50 15.57 -9.71 1.47
C GLY A 50 16.06 -8.72 2.53
N GLY A 51 16.47 -7.51 2.15
CA GLY A 51 16.75 -6.43 3.10
C GLY A 51 15.51 -5.96 3.87
N ALA A 52 15.72 -5.16 4.92
CA ALA A 52 14.62 -4.59 5.70
C ALA A 52 13.76 -3.61 4.87
N PRO A 53 12.43 -3.57 5.07
CA PRO A 53 11.58 -2.63 4.37
C PRO A 53 11.88 -1.18 4.78
N LYS A 54 11.82 -0.28 3.79
CA LYS A 54 12.12 1.15 3.92
C LYS A 54 10.86 1.99 3.72
N GLN A 55 10.61 2.92 4.62
CA GLN A 55 9.54 3.90 4.47
C GLN A 55 9.89 4.94 3.39
N LEU A 56 8.99 5.17 2.43
CA LEU A 56 9.17 6.12 1.32
C LEU A 56 8.46 7.46 1.54
N THR A 57 7.35 7.46 2.29
CA THR A 57 6.58 8.68 2.61
C THR A 57 6.43 8.83 4.12
N ASN A 58 6.26 10.06 4.60
CA ASN A 58 6.12 10.35 6.04
C ASN A 58 4.97 11.32 6.34
N PHE A 59 3.79 11.02 5.81
CA PHE A 59 2.56 11.75 6.08
C PHE A 59 2.14 11.63 7.55
N LYS A 60 1.42 12.65 8.04
CA LYS A 60 1.04 12.82 9.46
C LYS A 60 -0.48 12.79 9.71
N SER A 61 -1.29 12.83 8.66
CA SER A 61 -2.75 12.76 8.67
C SER A 61 -3.22 11.85 7.55
N ASP A 62 -4.49 11.48 7.52
CA ASP A 62 -5.19 10.82 6.41
C ASP A 62 -4.80 9.38 6.07
N GLN A 63 -5.82 8.65 5.61
CA GLN A 63 -5.67 7.36 4.97
C GLN A 63 -5.32 7.53 3.49
N MET A 64 -4.73 6.49 2.91
CA MET A 64 -4.40 6.44 1.49
C MET A 64 -5.26 5.39 0.81
N PHE A 65 -5.95 5.81 -0.25
CA PHE A 65 -6.88 4.96 -1.00
C PHE A 65 -6.21 4.35 -2.23
N TRP A 66 -5.28 5.06 -2.85
CA TRP A 66 -4.54 4.59 -4.02
C TRP A 66 -3.14 5.22 -4.14
N PHE A 67 -2.24 4.54 -4.83
CA PHE A 67 -1.00 5.12 -5.32
C PHE A 67 -0.53 4.46 -6.62
N ASP A 68 0.31 5.17 -7.37
CA ASP A 68 1.10 4.58 -8.45
C ASP A 68 2.40 5.33 -8.68
N TRP A 69 3.36 4.67 -9.31
CA TRP A 69 4.64 5.24 -9.71
C TRP A 69 4.52 6.03 -11.01
N SER A 70 5.27 7.13 -11.14
CA SER A 70 5.53 7.71 -12.45
C SER A 70 6.33 6.74 -13.30
N ARG A 71 6.20 6.83 -14.63
CA ARG A 71 6.89 5.93 -15.57
C ARG A 71 8.41 5.93 -15.41
N ASP A 72 8.99 7.06 -15.03
CA ASP A 72 10.43 7.22 -14.77
C ASP A 72 10.84 6.86 -13.33
N GLY A 73 9.88 6.50 -12.48
CA GLY A 73 10.06 6.13 -11.09
C GLY A 73 10.54 7.22 -10.15
N LYS A 74 10.53 8.48 -10.58
CA LYS A 74 10.98 9.61 -9.75
C LYS A 74 9.89 10.16 -8.84
N GLN A 75 8.63 9.85 -9.12
CA GLN A 75 7.48 10.42 -8.44
C GLN A 75 6.43 9.36 -8.13
N LEU A 76 5.58 9.69 -7.16
CA LEU A 76 4.43 8.90 -6.76
C LEU A 76 3.18 9.77 -6.86
N ALA A 77 2.17 9.27 -7.57
CA ALA A 77 0.82 9.81 -7.50
C ALA A 77 0.09 9.11 -6.35
N VAL A 78 -0.61 9.86 -5.50
CA VAL A 78 -1.34 9.33 -4.33
C VAL A 78 -2.74 9.93 -4.25
N SER A 79 -3.72 9.13 -3.86
CA SER A 79 -5.04 9.61 -3.43
C SER A 79 -5.22 9.32 -1.94
N ARG A 80 -5.54 10.36 -1.18
CA ARG A 80 -5.54 10.34 0.28
C ARG A 80 -6.68 11.19 0.82
N GLY A 81 -7.17 10.84 2.00
CA GLY A 81 -8.21 11.58 2.69
C GLY A 81 -8.73 10.86 3.93
N THR A 82 -9.82 11.38 4.48
CA THR A 82 -10.54 10.77 5.60
C THR A 82 -11.75 9.98 5.08
N VAL A 83 -12.04 8.85 5.74
CA VAL A 83 -13.32 8.17 5.57
C VAL A 83 -14.24 8.68 6.66
N THR A 84 -15.31 9.36 6.27
CA THR A 84 -16.37 9.81 7.18
C THR A 84 -17.59 8.92 6.97
N SER A 85 -18.26 8.54 8.05
CA SER A 85 -19.49 7.75 7.99
C SER A 85 -20.47 8.27 9.03
N ASP A 86 -21.63 8.71 8.55
CA ASP A 86 -22.73 9.17 9.39
C ASP A 86 -23.84 8.11 9.43
N VAL A 87 -24.32 7.80 10.63
CA VAL A 87 -25.46 6.90 10.80
C VAL A 87 -26.73 7.75 10.83
N VAL A 88 -27.58 7.59 9.82
CA VAL A 88 -28.89 8.23 9.77
C VAL A 88 -29.96 7.17 10.00
N LEU A 89 -30.80 7.37 11.02
CA LEU A 89 -32.01 6.58 11.22
C LEU A 89 -33.10 7.14 10.30
N ILE A 90 -33.59 6.33 9.38
CA ILE A 90 -34.79 6.65 8.60
C ILE A 90 -35.96 5.84 9.17
N SER A 91 -36.97 6.54 9.67
CA SER A 91 -38.22 5.97 10.18
C SER A 91 -39.41 6.65 9.49
N ASN A 92 -40.58 6.00 9.51
CA ASN A 92 -41.83 6.43 8.84
C ASN A 92 -41.82 6.32 7.31
N PHE A 93 -41.53 5.13 6.77
CA PHE A 93 -41.94 4.80 5.41
C PHE A 93 -43.45 4.53 5.41
N ARG A 94 -44.18 5.14 4.46
CA ARG A 94 -45.60 4.86 4.22
C ARG A 94 -45.76 3.76 3.19
#